data_AF-A0A2H3IEQ1-F1
#
_entry.id   AF-A0A2H3IEQ1-F1
#
_cell.length_a   1.000
_cell.length_b   1.000
_cell.length_c   1.000
_cell.angle_alpha   90.00
_cell.angle_beta   90.00
_cell.angle_gamma   90.00
#
_symmetry.space_group_name_H-M   'P 1'
#
loop_
_entity.id
_entity.type
_entity.pdbx_description
1 polymer ?
#
loop_
_entity_poly.entity_id
_entity_poly.type
_entity_poly.pdbx_seq_one_letter_code
_entity_poly.pdbx_strand_id
1 'polypeptide(L)'
;MEDVLDRLRSFPPADTTSHEAYETHAYEHLISTREHLRSILDSSEKAQSLLEALDPSTHSLAYLLVLHSYINRIKKRGHNVAPEDLKPGNLLWSRAVSLLKTFDPNQVRCAASEWRVVLEFVSRAAEVADKPFLAIRPIRDSIIRMDPTCASFTVAHLYLTRLCLLAKAYKIARPVIDRTIFAIPSSADRLFIQHSQSEPATNAASPPYLFEPPMKITYADHLQYFLYGGMIYMALKEWSKARHFLSIVISCPAVNAVSLIMVEAYKKWVLVNLLEKGTTASVPKITSPLALKTYRALARPYDALATAFISGKWERLRDEAQVGDTIWRTDNNNGLVQQVLLSFRKKAVRGLGNTFAAVTTADVSQRALSNSMNVQETERYIVALAAQEGFSTSLIHPSKDPNTSMLRFLTGGQSTEPSIDLEVSLEKQLQSQHEKLDLLIQNIQTSDRKLELTKEYISHLRKAQKRNDAAASKDAVPSFGGRKREQNVDIDEDMMDELQ
;
A
#
# COMPACT_ATOMS: atom_id res chain seq x y z
N MET A 1 -11.67 -18.45 40.79
CA MET A 1 -11.38 -18.47 39.34
C MET A 1 -12.68 -18.48 38.54
N GLU A 2 -13.71 -19.21 38.98
CA GLU A 2 -15.04 -19.22 38.34
C GLU A 2 -15.68 -17.83 38.27
N ASP A 3 -15.75 -17.06 39.36
CA ASP A 3 -16.28 -15.67 39.33
C ASP A 3 -15.57 -14.75 38.31
N VAL A 4 -14.27 -14.96 38.11
CA VAL A 4 -13.46 -14.20 37.15
C VAL A 4 -13.79 -14.64 35.72
N LEU A 5 -13.96 -15.94 35.51
CA LEU A 5 -14.35 -16.50 34.21
C LEU A 5 -15.77 -16.11 33.83
N ASP A 6 -16.71 -16.12 34.75
CA ASP A 6 -18.10 -15.71 34.50
C ASP A 6 -18.17 -14.24 34.12
N ARG A 7 -17.36 -13.39 34.77
CA ARG A 7 -17.24 -11.98 34.40
C ARG A 7 -16.52 -11.77 33.06
N LEU A 8 -15.52 -12.58 32.72
CA LEU A 8 -14.85 -12.52 31.42
C LEU A 8 -15.76 -13.05 30.28
N ARG A 9 -16.70 -13.94 30.60
CA ARG A 9 -17.69 -14.48 29.68
C ARG A 9 -18.97 -13.65 29.60
N SER A 10 -19.16 -12.69 30.51
CA SER A 10 -20.39 -11.88 30.60
C SER A 10 -20.55 -10.86 29.47
N PHE A 11 -19.68 -10.85 28.47
CA PHE A 11 -19.80 -9.93 27.34
C PHE A 11 -20.98 -10.35 26.44
N PRO A 12 -21.99 -9.48 26.22
CA PRO A 12 -23.21 -9.89 25.54
C PRO A 12 -22.98 -10.17 24.04
N PRO A 13 -23.69 -11.14 23.44
CA PRO A 13 -23.65 -11.38 22.01
C PRO A 13 -24.30 -10.22 21.24
N ALA A 14 -23.69 -9.84 20.11
CA ALA A 14 -24.08 -8.69 19.28
C ALA A 14 -25.55 -8.70 18.83
N ASP A 15 -26.19 -9.86 18.76
CA ASP A 15 -27.54 -10.05 18.23
C ASP A 15 -28.67 -9.58 19.17
N THR A 16 -28.34 -9.17 20.40
CA THR A 16 -29.34 -8.92 21.47
C THR A 16 -29.44 -7.48 21.97
N THR A 17 -28.58 -6.58 21.50
CA THR A 17 -28.46 -5.21 22.03
C THR A 17 -28.43 -4.17 20.92
N SER A 18 -28.99 -2.97 21.15
CA SER A 18 -28.81 -1.84 20.24
C SER A 18 -27.31 -1.49 20.10
N HIS A 19 -26.90 -0.96 18.95
CA HIS A 19 -25.48 -0.68 18.66
C HIS A 19 -24.84 0.25 19.70
N GLU A 20 -25.56 1.29 20.13
CA GLU A 20 -25.10 2.26 21.15
C GLU A 20 -24.95 1.62 22.55
N ALA A 21 -25.87 0.71 22.92
CA ALA A 21 -25.76 -0.05 24.15
C ALA A 21 -24.62 -1.07 24.09
N TYR A 22 -24.39 -1.68 22.92
CA TYR A 22 -23.28 -2.60 22.69
C TYR A 22 -21.92 -1.91 22.81
N GLU A 23 -21.74 -0.74 22.21
CA GLU A 23 -20.51 0.06 22.33
C GLU A 23 -20.25 0.50 23.77
N THR A 24 -21.29 0.96 24.47
CA THR A 24 -21.20 1.39 25.87
C THR A 24 -20.82 0.20 26.77
N HIS A 25 -21.50 -0.94 26.61
CA HIS A 25 -21.18 -2.16 27.36
C HIS A 25 -19.77 -2.69 27.03
N ALA A 26 -19.32 -2.60 25.78
CA ALA A 26 -17.97 -2.98 25.39
C ALA A 26 -16.90 -2.09 26.03
N TYR A 27 -17.14 -0.79 26.09
CA TYR A 27 -16.23 0.14 26.73
C TYR A 27 -16.17 -0.04 28.25
N GLU A 28 -17.33 -0.20 28.91
CA GLU A 28 -17.43 -0.50 30.34
C GLU A 28 -16.77 -1.84 30.69
N HIS A 29 -17.06 -2.88 29.92
CA HIS A 29 -16.46 -4.20 30.09
C HIS A 29 -14.94 -4.14 29.90
N LEU A 30 -14.45 -3.38 28.92
CA LEU A 30 -13.03 -3.19 28.68
C LEU A 30 -12.34 -2.48 29.86
N ILE A 31 -12.93 -1.42 30.42
CA ILE A 31 -12.37 -0.72 31.59
C ILE A 31 -12.36 -1.63 32.81
N SER A 32 -13.53 -2.19 33.15
CA SER A 32 -13.71 -3.10 34.29
C SER A 32 -12.73 -4.27 34.23
N THR A 33 -12.61 -4.90 33.07
CA THR A 33 -11.72 -6.05 32.88
C THR A 33 -10.25 -5.65 32.92
N ARG A 34 -9.86 -4.49 32.36
CA ARG A 34 -8.48 -3.98 32.46
C ARG A 34 -8.05 -3.76 33.91
N GLU A 35 -8.91 -3.18 34.73
CA GLU A 35 -8.62 -2.94 36.15
C GLU A 35 -8.51 -4.24 36.93
N HIS A 36 -9.44 -5.17 36.69
CA HIS A 36 -9.48 -6.46 37.38
C HIS A 36 -8.32 -7.40 36.98
N LEU A 37 -7.92 -7.41 35.70
CA LEU A 37 -6.78 -8.20 35.23
C LEU A 37 -5.44 -7.67 35.76
N ARG A 38 -5.34 -6.39 36.14
CA ARG A 38 -4.14 -5.86 36.80
C ARG A 38 -3.94 -6.45 38.20
N SER A 39 -5.01 -6.80 38.91
CA SER A 39 -4.94 -7.32 40.28
C SER A 39 -4.93 -8.86 40.38
N ILE A 40 -5.48 -9.60 39.40
CA ILE A 40 -5.68 -11.06 39.52
C ILE A 40 -4.61 -11.90 38.85
N LEU A 41 -4.09 -11.43 37.72
CA LEU A 41 -2.97 -12.12 37.11
C LEU A 41 -1.79 -11.89 38.05
N ASP A 42 -1.29 -12.93 38.73
CA ASP A 42 -0.05 -12.84 39.52
C ASP A 42 1.01 -13.78 38.95
N SER A 43 0.58 -14.86 38.28
CA SER A 43 1.44 -15.89 37.70
C SER A 43 1.16 -16.11 36.21
N SER A 44 2.17 -16.62 35.50
CA SER A 44 2.06 -17.05 34.09
C SER A 44 1.06 -18.19 33.92
N GLU A 45 1.00 -19.10 34.89
CA GLU A 45 0.11 -20.27 34.89
C GLU A 45 -1.37 -19.88 34.98
N LYS A 46 -1.71 -18.89 35.81
CA LYS A 46 -3.07 -18.32 35.87
C LYS A 46 -3.47 -17.71 34.53
N ALA A 47 -2.55 -17.03 33.83
CA ALA A 47 -2.81 -16.48 32.50
C ALA A 47 -3.12 -17.58 31.47
N GLN A 48 -2.33 -18.66 31.51
CA GLN A 48 -2.50 -19.80 30.62
C GLN A 48 -3.82 -20.53 30.86
N SER A 49 -4.17 -20.79 32.12
CA SER A 49 -5.44 -21.41 32.50
C SER A 49 -6.65 -20.58 32.05
N LEU A 50 -6.59 -19.26 32.17
CA LEU A 50 -7.65 -18.37 31.67
C LEU A 50 -7.75 -18.41 30.13
N LEU A 51 -6.63 -18.44 29.41
CA LEU A 51 -6.62 -18.56 27.94
C LEU A 51 -7.08 -19.94 27.44
N GLU A 52 -7.03 -20.96 28.28
CA GLU A 52 -7.58 -22.29 27.99
C GLU A 52 -9.10 -22.36 28.20
N ALA A 53 -9.60 -21.64 29.19
CA ALA A 53 -11.02 -21.58 29.51
C ALA A 53 -11.82 -20.60 28.63
N LEU A 54 -11.13 -19.71 27.88
CA LEU A 54 -11.75 -18.73 26.99
C LEU A 54 -11.63 -19.16 25.53
N ASP A 55 -12.75 -19.09 24.81
CA ASP A 55 -12.76 -19.30 23.37
C ASP A 55 -12.40 -17.99 22.62
N PRO A 56 -11.37 -17.98 21.76
CA PRO A 56 -10.95 -16.80 21.00
C PRO A 56 -11.96 -16.34 19.95
N SER A 57 -13.00 -17.11 19.61
CA SER A 57 -14.03 -16.66 18.66
C SER A 57 -15.17 -15.90 19.36
N THR A 58 -15.69 -16.46 20.46
CA THR A 58 -16.83 -15.89 21.20
C THR A 58 -16.42 -14.87 22.26
N HIS A 59 -15.30 -15.07 22.95
CA HIS A 59 -14.82 -14.21 24.04
C HIS A 59 -13.59 -13.40 23.61
N SER A 60 -13.61 -12.90 22.37
CA SER A 60 -12.46 -12.27 21.70
C SER A 60 -11.87 -11.11 22.48
N LEU A 61 -12.71 -10.23 23.05
CA LEU A 61 -12.25 -9.06 23.82
C LEU A 61 -11.55 -9.48 25.12
N ALA A 62 -12.18 -10.34 25.91
CA ALA A 62 -11.62 -10.87 27.15
C ALA A 62 -10.31 -11.63 26.90
N TYR A 63 -10.30 -12.51 25.88
CA TYR A 63 -9.11 -13.26 25.47
C TYR A 63 -7.97 -12.33 25.07
N LEU A 64 -8.26 -11.29 24.28
CA LEU A 64 -7.27 -10.28 23.87
C LEU A 64 -6.67 -9.53 25.06
N LEU A 65 -7.49 -9.13 26.04
CA LEU A 65 -7.03 -8.42 27.24
C LEU A 65 -6.12 -9.30 28.11
N VAL A 66 -6.49 -10.57 28.32
CA VAL A 66 -5.66 -11.55 29.05
C VAL A 66 -4.33 -11.75 28.31
N LEU A 67 -4.38 -11.99 26.99
CA LEU A 67 -3.19 -12.19 26.17
C LEU A 67 -2.27 -10.97 26.18
N HIS A 68 -2.82 -9.76 26.05
CA HIS A 68 -2.08 -8.51 26.13
C HIS A 68 -1.37 -8.35 27.48
N SER A 69 -2.08 -8.62 28.59
CA SER A 69 -1.49 -8.55 29.93
C SER A 69 -0.34 -9.56 30.10
N TYR A 70 -0.48 -10.76 29.51
CA TYR A 70 0.52 -11.81 29.57
C TYR A 70 1.78 -11.43 28.76
N ILE A 71 1.61 -10.92 27.53
CA ILE A 71 2.71 -10.41 26.69
C ILE A 71 3.47 -9.29 27.40
N ASN A 72 2.77 -8.31 27.98
CA ASN A 72 3.42 -7.17 28.65
C ASN A 72 4.20 -7.58 29.90
N ARG A 73 3.74 -8.60 30.64
CA ARG A 73 4.50 -9.14 31.78
C ARG A 73 5.79 -9.79 31.35
N ILE A 74 5.76 -10.56 30.27
CA ILE A 74 6.96 -11.18 29.71
C ILE A 74 7.94 -10.09 29.24
N LYS A 75 7.45 -9.06 28.53
CA LYS A 75 8.26 -7.90 28.13
C LYS A 75 8.93 -7.22 29.35
N LYS A 76 8.20 -7.01 30.45
CA LYS A 76 8.73 -6.41 31.70
C LYS A 76 9.78 -7.26 32.41
N ARG A 77 9.71 -8.60 32.28
CA ARG A 77 10.67 -9.51 32.93
C ARG A 77 12.03 -9.58 32.23
N GLY A 78 12.15 -9.02 31.02
CA GLY A 78 13.41 -8.61 30.37
C GLY A 78 14.52 -9.66 30.27
N HIS A 79 15.21 -9.93 31.38
CA HIS A 79 16.37 -10.81 31.49
C HIS A 79 16.09 -12.20 32.09
N ASN A 80 14.91 -12.44 32.70
CA ASN A 80 14.61 -13.68 33.42
C ASN A 80 13.65 -14.65 32.69
N VAL A 81 13.32 -14.40 31.43
CA VAL A 81 12.46 -15.28 30.63
C VAL A 81 13.32 -16.06 29.64
N ALA A 82 13.16 -17.38 29.61
CA ALA A 82 13.84 -18.23 28.65
C ALA A 82 13.48 -17.72 27.23
N PRO A 83 14.47 -17.36 26.40
CA PRO A 83 14.22 -16.89 25.02
C PRO A 83 13.41 -17.88 24.18
N GLU A 84 13.37 -19.15 24.60
CA GLU A 84 12.58 -20.21 23.99
C GLU A 84 11.08 -19.93 24.04
N ASP A 85 10.48 -19.50 25.16
CA ASP A 85 9.01 -19.35 25.30
C ASP A 85 8.39 -18.31 24.35
N LEU A 86 9.22 -17.38 23.89
CA LEU A 86 8.85 -16.29 22.98
C LEU A 86 8.99 -16.68 21.50
N LYS A 87 9.60 -17.84 21.19
CA LYS A 87 9.80 -18.27 19.80
C LYS A 87 8.49 -18.72 19.14
N PRO A 88 8.40 -18.60 17.80
CA PRO A 88 7.33 -19.21 17.04
C PRO A 88 7.24 -20.72 17.30
N GLY A 89 6.05 -21.19 17.63
CA GLY A 89 5.76 -22.60 17.92
C GLY A 89 5.44 -22.92 19.38
N ASN A 90 5.75 -22.01 20.32
CA ASN A 90 5.41 -22.20 21.73
C ASN A 90 3.95 -21.85 22.05
N LEU A 91 3.55 -22.09 23.30
CA LEU A 91 2.18 -21.91 23.75
C LEU A 91 1.67 -20.48 23.51
N LEU A 92 2.42 -19.45 23.93
CA LEU A 92 2.01 -18.06 23.75
C LEU A 92 1.84 -17.68 22.27
N TRP A 93 2.75 -18.14 21.42
CA TRP A 93 2.64 -17.97 19.97
C TRP A 93 1.38 -18.63 19.43
N SER A 94 1.13 -19.89 19.81
CA SER A 94 -0.05 -20.64 19.38
C SER A 94 -1.35 -19.94 19.78
N ARG A 95 -1.42 -19.43 21.02
CA ARG A 95 -2.56 -18.66 21.54
C ARG A 95 -2.76 -17.34 20.80
N ALA A 96 -1.68 -16.62 20.47
CA ALA A 96 -1.76 -15.41 19.67
C ALA A 96 -2.23 -15.70 18.24
N VAL A 97 -1.62 -16.68 17.56
CA VAL A 97 -2.01 -17.08 16.20
C VAL A 97 -3.45 -17.61 16.15
N SER A 98 -3.89 -18.34 17.18
CA SER A 98 -5.28 -18.80 17.30
C SER A 98 -6.24 -17.61 17.31
N LEU A 99 -5.98 -16.62 18.16
CA LEU A 99 -6.76 -15.38 18.19
C LEU A 99 -6.83 -14.75 16.81
N LEU A 100 -5.69 -14.56 16.13
CA LEU A 100 -5.63 -13.86 14.83
C LEU A 100 -6.48 -14.52 13.74
N LYS A 101 -6.70 -15.82 13.86
CA LYS A 101 -7.44 -16.60 12.87
C LYS A 101 -8.94 -16.59 13.12
N THR A 102 -9.38 -16.54 14.38
CA THR A 102 -10.77 -16.84 14.76
C THR A 102 -11.52 -15.70 15.43
N PHE A 103 -10.87 -14.58 15.76
CA PHE A 103 -11.48 -13.49 16.53
C PHE A 103 -12.76 -12.92 15.88
N ASP A 104 -13.64 -12.39 16.71
CA ASP A 104 -14.78 -11.55 16.34
C ASP A 104 -14.28 -10.10 16.09
N PRO A 105 -14.40 -9.58 14.84
CA PRO A 105 -13.99 -8.23 14.52
C PRO A 105 -14.67 -7.16 15.38
N ASN A 106 -15.94 -7.32 15.73
CA ASN A 106 -16.69 -6.29 16.45
C ASN A 106 -16.14 -6.09 17.86
N GLN A 107 -15.81 -7.18 18.55
CA GLN A 107 -15.19 -7.15 19.87
C GLN A 107 -13.76 -6.58 19.85
N VAL A 108 -12.94 -6.98 18.87
CA VAL A 108 -11.53 -6.54 18.80
C VAL A 108 -11.40 -5.06 18.42
N ARG A 109 -12.39 -4.48 17.72
CA ARG A 109 -12.42 -3.04 17.38
C ARG A 109 -12.37 -2.12 18.60
N CYS A 110 -12.95 -2.52 19.72
CA CYS A 110 -12.95 -1.75 20.97
C CYS A 110 -11.57 -1.70 21.65
N ALA A 111 -10.66 -2.62 21.30
CA ALA A 111 -9.37 -2.80 21.96
C ALA A 111 -8.20 -2.72 20.97
N ALA A 112 -8.19 -1.65 20.16
CA ALA A 112 -7.20 -1.42 19.11
C ALA A 112 -5.74 -1.42 19.59
N SER A 113 -5.49 -0.82 20.76
CA SER A 113 -4.15 -0.75 21.36
C SER A 113 -3.61 -2.12 21.73
N GLU A 114 -4.45 -2.96 22.33
CA GLU A 114 -4.09 -4.32 22.71
C GLU A 114 -3.90 -5.18 21.49
N TRP A 115 -4.76 -5.01 20.50
CA TRP A 115 -4.64 -5.74 19.26
C TRP A 115 -3.29 -5.44 18.58
N ARG A 116 -2.89 -4.17 18.51
CA ARG A 116 -1.57 -3.77 18.01
C ARG A 116 -0.42 -4.49 18.71
N VAL A 117 -0.48 -4.64 20.04
CA VAL A 117 0.59 -5.29 20.81
C VAL A 117 0.71 -6.77 20.47
N VAL A 118 -0.40 -7.46 20.23
CA VAL A 118 -0.37 -8.87 19.80
C VAL A 118 0.18 -8.98 18.37
N LEU A 119 -0.22 -8.10 17.45
CA LEU A 119 0.36 -8.02 16.10
C LEU A 119 1.88 -7.83 16.13
N GLU A 120 2.33 -6.86 16.94
CA GLU A 120 3.75 -6.55 17.12
C GLU A 120 4.49 -7.75 17.72
N PHE A 121 3.91 -8.42 18.72
CA PHE A 121 4.48 -9.63 19.30
C PHE A 121 4.67 -10.74 18.26
N VAL A 122 3.62 -11.08 17.49
CA VAL A 122 3.68 -12.12 16.44
C VAL A 122 4.69 -11.74 15.35
N SER A 123 4.70 -10.48 14.92
CA SER A 123 5.66 -9.99 13.94
C SER A 123 7.10 -10.12 14.47
N ARG A 124 7.36 -9.58 15.67
CA ARG A 124 8.71 -9.51 16.24
C ARG A 124 9.26 -10.87 16.65
N ALA A 125 8.43 -11.75 17.21
CA ALA A 125 8.82 -13.12 17.55
C ALA A 125 9.26 -13.90 16.30
N ALA A 126 8.57 -13.73 15.18
CA ALA A 126 8.95 -14.36 13.92
C ALA A 126 10.24 -13.76 13.31
N GLU A 127 10.43 -12.45 13.41
CA GLU A 127 11.66 -11.78 12.95
C GLU A 127 12.88 -12.21 13.78
N VAL A 128 12.77 -12.22 15.11
CA VAL A 128 13.88 -12.57 16.02
C VAL A 128 14.30 -14.04 15.85
N ALA A 129 13.34 -14.92 15.55
CA ALA A 129 13.62 -16.33 15.30
C ALA A 129 14.05 -16.65 13.85
N ASP A 130 14.26 -15.63 13.00
CA ASP A 130 14.57 -15.74 11.57
C ASP A 130 13.58 -16.64 10.80
N LYS A 131 12.30 -16.61 11.21
CA LYS A 131 11.20 -17.36 10.60
C LYS A 131 10.01 -16.46 10.28
N PRO A 132 10.20 -15.35 9.53
CA PRO A 132 9.13 -14.39 9.23
C PRO A 132 7.94 -15.02 8.50
N PHE A 133 8.16 -16.09 7.74
CA PHE A 133 7.12 -16.79 6.98
C PHE A 133 5.94 -17.27 7.85
N LEU A 134 6.19 -17.65 9.10
CA LEU A 134 5.16 -18.17 10.02
C LEU A 134 4.13 -17.10 10.43
N ALA A 135 4.53 -15.82 10.47
CA ALA A 135 3.67 -14.69 10.86
C ALA A 135 2.81 -14.16 9.70
N ILE A 136 3.20 -14.39 8.44
CA ILE A 136 2.59 -13.74 7.28
C ILE A 136 1.11 -14.08 7.15
N ARG A 137 0.76 -15.37 7.15
CA ARG A 137 -0.65 -15.80 6.98
C ARG A 137 -1.53 -15.33 8.14
N PRO A 138 -1.16 -15.55 9.42
CA PRO A 138 -1.94 -15.03 10.55
C PRO A 138 -2.22 -13.52 10.45
N ILE A 139 -1.21 -12.71 10.12
CA ILE A 139 -1.38 -11.25 10.01
C ILE A 139 -2.26 -10.89 8.81
N ARG A 140 -2.02 -11.47 7.63
CA ARG A 140 -2.83 -11.24 6.43
C ARG A 140 -4.31 -11.58 6.68
N ASP A 141 -4.56 -12.76 7.24
CA ASP A 141 -5.92 -13.24 7.47
C ASP A 141 -6.62 -12.38 8.53
N SER A 142 -5.88 -11.87 9.53
CA SER A 142 -6.42 -10.92 10.50
C SER A 142 -6.81 -9.56 9.91
N ILE A 143 -6.09 -9.07 8.90
CA ILE A 143 -6.44 -7.83 8.18
C ILE A 143 -7.75 -8.02 7.43
N ILE A 144 -7.85 -9.09 6.64
CA ILE A 144 -9.04 -9.40 5.83
C ILE A 144 -10.25 -9.67 6.73
N ARG A 145 -10.05 -10.33 7.87
CA ARG A 145 -11.10 -10.57 8.86
C ARG A 145 -11.58 -9.28 9.52
N MET A 146 -10.67 -8.35 9.83
CA MET A 146 -11.02 -7.06 10.42
C MET A 146 -11.79 -6.18 9.44
N ASP A 147 -11.30 -6.10 8.20
CA ASP A 147 -11.87 -5.34 7.10
C ASP A 147 -11.80 -6.19 5.81
N PRO A 148 -12.91 -6.84 5.40
CA PRO A 148 -12.99 -7.63 4.18
C PRO A 148 -12.69 -6.86 2.91
N THR A 149 -12.84 -5.53 2.91
CA THR A 149 -12.51 -4.64 1.78
C THR A 149 -11.06 -4.17 1.79
N CYS A 150 -10.39 -4.27 2.95
CA CYS A 150 -9.07 -3.70 3.24
C CYS A 150 -8.96 -2.21 2.86
N ALA A 151 -10.06 -1.47 2.94
CA ALA A 151 -10.13 -0.05 2.64
C ALA A 151 -9.49 0.80 3.73
N SER A 152 -9.41 0.29 4.96
CA SER A 152 -8.92 1.02 6.13
C SER A 152 -7.45 0.69 6.40
N PHE A 153 -6.58 1.70 6.35
CA PHE A 153 -5.16 1.51 6.62
C PHE A 153 -4.89 1.25 8.09
N THR A 154 -4.05 0.26 8.38
CA THR A 154 -3.66 -0.11 9.73
C THR A 154 -2.18 -0.51 9.78
N VAL A 155 -1.56 -0.43 10.95
CA VAL A 155 -0.17 -0.89 11.19
C VAL A 155 0.02 -2.37 10.81
N ALA A 156 -1.04 -3.19 10.83
CA ALA A 156 -0.97 -4.58 10.36
C ALA A 156 -0.53 -4.69 8.89
N HIS A 157 -0.94 -3.75 8.04
CA HIS A 157 -0.52 -3.68 6.65
C HIS A 157 1.01 -3.51 6.52
N LEU A 158 1.60 -2.66 7.37
CA LEU A 158 3.04 -2.46 7.43
C LEU A 158 3.77 -3.73 7.87
N TYR A 159 3.29 -4.40 8.93
CA TYR A 159 3.89 -5.66 9.38
C TYR A 159 3.82 -6.74 8.30
N LEU A 160 2.68 -6.85 7.60
CA LEU A 160 2.53 -7.79 6.50
C LEU A 160 3.56 -7.54 5.39
N THR A 161 3.69 -6.32 4.90
CA THR A 161 4.61 -6.02 3.79
C THR A 161 6.06 -6.23 4.20
N ARG A 162 6.44 -5.82 5.41
CA ARG A 162 7.78 -6.05 5.97
C ARG A 162 8.12 -7.53 6.08
N LEU A 163 7.24 -8.34 6.67
CA LEU A 163 7.45 -9.78 6.81
C LEU A 163 7.52 -10.49 5.45
N CYS A 164 6.71 -10.07 4.47
CA CYS A 164 6.77 -10.61 3.11
C CYS A 164 8.09 -10.30 2.41
N LEU A 165 8.66 -9.11 2.63
CA LEU A 165 9.98 -8.75 2.10
C LEU A 165 11.10 -9.59 2.74
N LEU A 166 11.08 -9.74 4.07
CA LEU A 166 12.06 -10.54 4.81
C LEU A 166 12.02 -12.01 4.40
N ALA A 167 10.81 -12.60 4.32
CA ALA A 167 10.62 -14.00 3.93
C ALA A 167 10.73 -14.25 2.41
N LYS A 168 10.88 -13.20 1.59
CA LYS A 168 10.80 -13.25 0.12
C LYS A 168 9.51 -13.91 -0.41
N ALA A 169 8.41 -13.76 0.32
CA ALA A 169 7.12 -14.41 0.05
C ALA A 169 6.09 -13.43 -0.54
N TYR A 170 6.45 -12.79 -1.66
CA TYR A 170 5.75 -11.64 -2.23
C TYR A 170 4.29 -11.92 -2.65
N LYS A 171 4.03 -13.10 -3.22
CA LYS A 171 2.68 -13.47 -3.72
C LYS A 171 1.61 -13.52 -2.62
N ILE A 172 2.01 -13.78 -1.38
CA ILE A 172 1.08 -13.92 -0.25
C ILE A 172 0.48 -12.57 0.16
N ALA A 173 1.18 -11.46 -0.10
CA ALA A 173 0.70 -10.11 0.24
C ALA A 173 -0.42 -9.61 -0.68
N ARG A 174 -0.51 -10.14 -1.91
CA ARG A 174 -1.42 -9.66 -2.97
C ARG A 174 -2.86 -9.43 -2.54
N PRO A 175 -3.53 -10.35 -1.80
CA PRO A 175 -4.93 -10.16 -1.39
C PRO A 175 -5.18 -8.89 -0.59
N VAL A 176 -4.14 -8.34 0.07
CA VAL A 176 -4.23 -7.10 0.84
C VAL A 176 -3.69 -5.93 0.03
N ILE A 177 -2.48 -6.03 -0.55
CA ILE A 177 -1.84 -4.88 -1.22
C ILE A 177 -2.44 -4.53 -2.59
N ASP A 178 -3.16 -5.45 -3.25
CA ASP A 178 -3.86 -5.18 -4.51
C ASP A 178 -5.18 -4.40 -4.28
N ARG A 179 -5.63 -4.27 -3.03
CA ARG A 179 -6.84 -3.53 -2.66
C ARG A 179 -6.53 -2.07 -2.40
N THR A 180 -7.47 -1.20 -2.76
CA THR A 180 -7.33 0.24 -2.61
C THR A 180 -7.64 0.66 -1.18
N ILE A 181 -6.72 1.40 -0.57
CA ILE A 181 -6.93 2.03 0.72
C ILE A 181 -7.63 3.37 0.50
N PHE A 182 -8.76 3.57 1.16
CA PHE A 182 -9.57 4.79 1.06
C PHE A 182 -9.51 5.64 2.34
N ALA A 183 -9.27 5.03 3.50
CA ALA A 183 -9.31 5.73 4.78
C ALA A 183 -8.10 5.42 5.65
N ILE A 184 -7.58 6.44 6.32
CA ILE A 184 -6.68 6.30 7.47
C ILE A 184 -7.51 6.68 8.70
N PRO A 185 -7.81 5.71 9.59
CA PRO A 185 -8.61 5.95 10.79
C PRO A 185 -8.12 7.15 11.61
N SER A 186 -8.98 8.15 11.80
CA SER A 186 -8.69 9.34 12.62
C SER A 186 -9.73 9.53 13.71
N SER A 187 -9.34 10.16 14.83
CA SER A 187 -10.27 10.51 15.90
C SER A 187 -11.32 11.54 15.46
N ALA A 188 -11.04 12.28 14.38
CA ALA A 188 -12.00 13.18 13.74
C ALA A 188 -13.21 12.44 13.14
N ASP A 189 -13.06 11.14 12.86
CA ASP A 189 -14.09 10.34 12.18
C ASP A 189 -15.23 9.97 13.13
N ARG A 190 -15.04 10.14 14.44
CA ARG A 190 -16.01 9.75 15.48
C ARG A 190 -17.38 10.41 15.31
N LEU A 191 -17.41 11.69 14.95
CA LEU A 191 -18.68 12.42 14.74
C LEU A 191 -19.44 11.88 13.53
N PHE A 192 -18.72 11.57 12.45
CA PHE A 192 -19.31 10.96 11.26
C PHE A 192 -19.91 9.59 11.58
N ILE A 193 -19.17 8.76 12.32
CA ILE A 193 -19.61 7.44 12.76
C ILE A 193 -20.93 7.56 13.54
N GLN A 194 -20.98 8.39 14.58
CA GLN A 194 -22.18 8.60 15.41
C GLN A 194 -23.41 9.02 14.60
N HIS A 195 -23.25 9.94 13.63
CA HIS A 195 -24.36 10.41 12.81
C HIS A 195 -24.77 9.41 11.72
N SER A 196 -23.82 8.70 11.11
CA SER A 196 -24.09 7.70 10.08
C SER A 196 -24.87 6.48 10.62
N GLN A 197 -24.72 6.18 11.91
CA GLN A 197 -25.38 5.07 12.59
C GLN A 197 -26.83 5.36 13.03
N SER A 198 -27.29 6.62 12.92
CA SER A 198 -28.64 7.03 13.32
C SER A 198 -29.68 6.93 12.20
N GLU A 199 -29.27 6.67 10.95
CA GLU A 199 -30.19 6.55 9.81
C GLU A 199 -30.70 5.11 9.61
N PRO A 200 -32.00 4.91 9.29
CA PRO A 200 -32.54 3.60 8.97
C PRO A 200 -31.79 2.96 7.80
N ALA A 201 -31.45 1.68 7.94
CA ALA A 201 -30.61 0.90 7.04
C ALA A 201 -31.26 0.59 5.68
N THR A 202 -31.78 1.59 4.97
CA THR A 202 -32.39 1.38 3.65
C THR A 202 -31.39 1.46 2.50
N ASN A 203 -30.18 2.02 2.65
CA ASN A 203 -29.12 2.02 1.61
C ASN A 203 -27.71 2.46 2.09
N ALA A 204 -27.40 2.39 3.40
CA ALA A 204 -26.14 2.91 3.93
C ALA A 204 -25.01 1.89 3.84
N ALA A 205 -23.95 2.22 3.09
CA ALA A 205 -22.67 1.53 3.12
C ALA A 205 -22.26 1.24 4.57
N SER A 206 -21.84 0.01 4.87
CA SER A 206 -21.33 -0.36 6.20
C SER A 206 -20.32 0.70 6.67
N PRO A 207 -20.40 1.18 7.92
CA PRO A 207 -19.50 2.21 8.39
C PRO A 207 -18.05 1.75 8.17
N PRO A 208 -17.14 2.66 7.77
CA PRO A 208 -15.74 2.32 7.59
C PRO A 208 -15.23 1.59 8.84
N TYR A 209 -14.52 0.48 8.62
CA TYR A 209 -14.01 -0.43 9.65
C TYR A 209 -13.03 0.31 10.58
N LEU A 210 -13.57 0.95 11.61
CA LEU A 210 -12.84 1.88 12.46
C LEU A 210 -12.69 1.31 13.88
N PHE A 211 -11.46 1.39 14.38
CA PHE A 211 -11.11 1.09 15.75
C PHE A 211 -11.51 2.27 16.65
N GLU A 212 -12.01 1.99 17.86
CA GLU A 212 -12.26 3.02 18.88
C GLU A 212 -11.49 2.71 20.17
N PRO A 213 -10.48 3.53 20.55
CA PRO A 213 -9.88 4.63 19.80
C PRO A 213 -9.07 4.15 18.58
N PRO A 214 -8.87 4.99 17.55
CA PRO A 214 -8.13 4.61 16.35
C PRO A 214 -6.70 4.26 16.71
N MET A 215 -6.18 3.22 16.06
CA MET A 215 -4.80 2.80 16.26
C MET A 215 -3.85 3.91 15.81
N LYS A 216 -2.91 4.30 16.68
CA LYS A 216 -1.91 5.33 16.38
C LYS A 216 -1.03 4.92 15.19
N ILE A 217 -1.17 5.62 14.07
CA ILE A 217 -0.36 5.47 12.86
C ILE A 217 0.55 6.69 12.73
N THR A 218 1.84 6.46 12.50
CA THR A 218 2.79 7.55 12.26
C THR A 218 2.94 7.83 10.76
N TYR A 219 3.41 9.03 10.43
CA TYR A 219 3.77 9.38 9.06
C TYR A 219 4.83 8.41 8.49
N ALA A 220 5.78 7.96 9.32
CA ALA A 220 6.78 6.98 8.90
C ALA A 220 6.16 5.62 8.55
N ASP A 221 5.14 5.17 9.30
CA ASP A 221 4.46 3.90 9.02
C ASP A 221 3.79 3.90 7.64
N HIS A 222 3.14 5.02 7.29
CA HIS A 222 2.56 5.24 5.96
C HIS A 222 3.61 5.16 4.85
N LEU A 223 4.71 5.91 4.98
CA LEU A 223 5.79 5.91 3.99
C LEU A 223 6.41 4.52 3.82
N GLN A 224 6.68 3.82 4.93
CA GLN A 224 7.27 2.48 4.90
C GLN A 224 6.34 1.48 4.21
N TYR A 225 5.04 1.51 4.51
CA TYR A 225 4.09 0.60 3.90
C TYR A 225 4.09 0.71 2.37
N PHE A 226 3.96 1.93 1.84
CA PHE A 226 3.93 2.14 0.39
C PHE A 226 5.29 1.87 -0.27
N LEU A 227 6.41 2.19 0.40
CA LEU A 227 7.73 1.80 -0.10
C LEU A 227 7.87 0.27 -0.17
N TYR A 228 7.50 -0.44 0.90
CA TYR A 228 7.59 -1.90 0.96
C TYR A 228 6.64 -2.57 -0.02
N GLY A 229 5.41 -2.07 -0.17
CA GLY A 229 4.48 -2.52 -1.20
C GLY A 229 5.04 -2.31 -2.60
N GLY A 230 5.66 -1.16 -2.87
CA GLY A 230 6.38 -0.90 -4.11
C GLY A 230 7.50 -1.92 -4.36
N MET A 231 8.28 -2.25 -3.33
CA MET A 231 9.33 -3.28 -3.41
C MET A 231 8.79 -4.69 -3.68
N ILE A 232 7.65 -5.05 -3.08
CA ILE A 232 6.97 -6.31 -3.35
C ILE A 232 6.54 -6.37 -4.82
N TYR A 233 5.93 -5.31 -5.35
CA TYR A 233 5.55 -5.26 -6.77
C TYR A 233 6.75 -5.28 -7.72
N MET A 234 7.85 -4.61 -7.37
CA MET A 234 9.11 -4.71 -8.14
C MET A 234 9.64 -6.15 -8.18
N ALA A 235 9.62 -6.86 -7.05
CA ALA A 235 10.04 -8.26 -6.99
C ALA A 235 9.13 -9.18 -7.82
N LEU A 236 7.84 -8.85 -7.91
CA LEU A 236 6.87 -9.52 -8.79
C LEU A 236 6.94 -9.06 -10.25
N LYS A 237 7.78 -8.08 -10.59
CA LYS A 237 7.87 -7.42 -11.90
C LYS A 237 6.56 -6.76 -12.37
N GLU A 238 5.70 -6.39 -11.43
CA GLU A 238 4.48 -5.63 -11.65
C GLU A 238 4.80 -4.13 -11.68
N TRP A 239 5.52 -3.69 -12.72
CA TRP A 239 6.16 -2.37 -12.77
C TRP A 239 5.17 -1.21 -12.62
N SER A 240 3.98 -1.33 -13.20
CA SER A 240 2.97 -0.26 -13.14
C SER A 240 2.46 -0.02 -11.73
N LYS A 241 2.18 -1.10 -10.99
CA LYS A 241 1.76 -1.03 -9.58
C LYS A 241 2.89 -0.55 -8.68
N ALA A 242 4.12 -1.03 -8.92
CA ALA A 242 5.30 -0.56 -8.21
C ALA A 242 5.50 0.95 -8.38
N ARG A 243 5.42 1.46 -9.62
CA ARG A 243 5.51 2.89 -9.92
C ARG A 243 4.45 3.69 -9.18
N HIS A 244 3.20 3.21 -9.18
CA HIS A 244 2.11 3.89 -8.48
C HIS A 244 2.37 3.98 -6.97
N PHE A 245 2.77 2.89 -6.32
CA PHE A 245 3.11 2.88 -4.89
C PHE A 245 4.26 3.83 -4.56
N LEU A 246 5.32 3.83 -5.38
CA LEU A 246 6.45 4.75 -5.20
C LEU A 246 6.03 6.21 -5.44
N SER A 247 5.13 6.47 -6.39
CA SER A 247 4.54 7.79 -6.64
C SER A 247 3.79 8.32 -5.42
N ILE A 248 3.08 7.48 -4.67
CA ILE A 248 2.42 7.88 -3.42
C ILE A 248 3.45 8.38 -2.40
N VAL A 249 4.56 7.65 -2.22
CA VAL A 249 5.61 8.02 -1.24
C VAL A 249 6.28 9.34 -1.58
N ILE A 250 6.69 9.53 -2.84
CA ILE A 250 7.39 10.76 -3.25
C ILE A 250 6.50 12.01 -3.19
N SER A 251 5.18 11.81 -3.34
CA SER A 251 4.16 12.87 -3.31
C SER A 251 3.62 13.18 -1.91
N CYS A 252 4.07 12.46 -0.88
CA CYS A 252 3.66 12.76 0.49
C CYS A 252 4.08 14.18 0.89
N PRO A 253 3.24 14.93 1.62
CA PRO A 253 3.58 16.28 2.07
C PRO A 253 4.87 16.28 2.90
N ALA A 254 5.75 17.24 2.61
CA ALA A 254 6.98 17.49 3.35
C ALA A 254 7.12 19.00 3.55
N VAL A 255 7.11 19.44 4.81
CA VAL A 255 7.14 20.87 5.18
C VAL A 255 8.57 21.35 5.34
N ASN A 256 9.31 20.80 6.32
CA ASN A 256 10.65 21.29 6.68
C ASN A 256 11.78 20.32 6.31
N ALA A 257 11.48 19.01 6.28
CA ALA A 257 12.47 17.97 6.10
C ALA A 257 11.92 16.86 5.22
N VAL A 258 12.80 16.25 4.44
CA VAL A 258 12.50 15.12 3.56
C VAL A 258 13.00 13.85 4.21
N SER A 259 12.13 12.86 4.36
CA SER A 259 12.53 11.56 4.90
C SER A 259 13.43 10.81 3.93
N LEU A 260 14.45 10.12 4.44
CA LEU A 260 15.28 9.21 3.63
C LEU A 260 14.47 8.09 2.96
N ILE A 261 13.32 7.72 3.54
CA ILE A 261 12.37 6.76 2.94
C ILE A 261 11.84 7.31 1.60
N MET A 262 11.57 8.61 1.53
CA MET A 262 11.08 9.27 0.31
C MET A 262 12.18 9.38 -0.74
N VAL A 263 13.42 9.66 -0.32
CA VAL A 263 14.59 9.67 -1.20
C VAL A 263 14.82 8.29 -1.81
N GLU A 264 14.73 7.24 -1.00
CA GLU A 264 14.86 5.85 -1.46
C GLU A 264 13.75 5.46 -2.43
N ALA A 265 12.51 5.90 -2.15
CA ALA A 265 11.40 5.72 -3.06
C ALA A 265 11.64 6.44 -4.40
N TYR A 266 12.20 7.66 -4.40
CA TYR A 266 12.54 8.39 -5.61
C TYR A 266 13.61 7.67 -6.45
N LYS A 267 14.71 7.20 -5.83
CA LYS A 267 15.75 6.41 -6.51
C LYS A 267 15.16 5.20 -7.22
N LYS A 268 14.34 4.40 -6.51
CA LYS A 268 13.63 3.24 -7.07
C LYS A 268 12.62 3.64 -8.14
N TRP A 269 11.91 4.75 -7.95
CA TRP A 269 10.93 5.27 -8.90
C TRP A 269 11.58 5.63 -10.24
N VAL A 270 12.76 6.25 -10.24
CA VAL A 270 13.52 6.53 -11.47
C VAL A 270 13.81 5.23 -12.22
N LEU A 271 14.37 4.22 -11.55
CA LEU A 271 14.68 2.93 -12.18
C LEU A 271 13.43 2.21 -12.71
N VAL A 272 12.34 2.18 -11.93
CA VAL A 272 11.08 1.55 -12.35
C VAL A 272 10.49 2.22 -13.58
N ASN A 273 10.59 3.56 -13.71
CA ASN A 273 10.13 4.24 -14.92
C ASN A 273 10.92 3.85 -16.17
N LEU A 274 12.25 3.69 -16.04
CA LEU A 274 13.09 3.17 -17.13
C LEU A 274 12.71 1.73 -17.50
N LEU A 275 12.33 0.90 -16.52
CA LEU A 275 11.92 -0.48 -16.76
C LEU A 275 10.53 -0.60 -17.41
N GLU A 276 9.55 0.19 -16.99
CA GLU A 276 8.17 0.13 -17.48
C GLU A 276 7.97 0.88 -18.81
N LYS A 277 8.39 2.15 -18.85
CA LYS A 277 8.11 3.05 -19.99
C LYS A 277 9.34 3.24 -20.89
N GLY A 278 10.53 2.94 -20.36
CA GLY A 278 11.79 3.22 -21.03
C GLY A 278 12.02 4.71 -21.25
N THR A 279 11.48 5.55 -20.37
CA THR A 279 11.68 7.00 -20.27
C THR A 279 11.55 7.42 -18.81
N THR A 280 11.96 8.64 -18.47
CA THR A 280 11.64 9.25 -17.18
C THR A 280 10.21 9.80 -17.24
N ALA A 281 9.32 9.31 -16.37
CA ALA A 281 8.01 9.96 -16.22
C ALA A 281 8.16 11.33 -15.55
N SER A 282 7.16 12.20 -15.74
CA SER A 282 7.02 13.38 -14.91
C SER A 282 6.64 12.97 -13.48
N VAL A 283 7.24 13.64 -12.51
CA VAL A 283 6.87 13.50 -11.09
C VAL A 283 5.43 14.01 -10.92
N PRO A 284 4.60 13.41 -10.04
CA PRO A 284 3.24 13.89 -9.83
C PRO A 284 3.24 15.37 -9.41
N LYS A 285 2.35 16.17 -10.01
CA LYS A 285 2.30 17.63 -9.84
C LYS A 285 2.13 18.08 -8.38
N ILE A 286 1.51 17.26 -7.55
CA ILE A 286 1.29 17.51 -6.11
C ILE A 286 2.58 17.43 -5.28
N THR A 287 3.67 16.92 -5.85
CA THR A 287 4.93 16.75 -5.12
C THR A 287 5.55 18.11 -4.81
N SER A 288 5.88 18.33 -3.53
CA SER A 288 6.49 19.58 -3.05
C SER A 288 7.76 19.93 -3.85
N PRO A 289 7.91 21.18 -4.35
CA PRO A 289 9.13 21.63 -5.03
C PRO A 289 10.40 21.49 -4.18
N LEU A 290 10.28 21.74 -2.87
CA LEU A 290 11.37 21.55 -1.91
C LEU A 290 11.81 20.08 -1.87
N ALA A 291 10.83 19.16 -1.78
CA ALA A 291 11.11 17.73 -1.77
C ALA A 291 11.78 17.28 -3.07
N LEU A 292 11.28 17.74 -4.22
CA LEU A 292 11.83 17.41 -5.53
C LEU A 292 13.28 17.90 -5.69
N LYS A 293 13.60 19.11 -5.23
CA LYS A 293 14.97 19.64 -5.24
C LYS A 293 15.90 18.74 -4.41
N THR A 294 15.47 18.34 -3.22
CA THR A 294 16.23 17.45 -2.33
C THR A 294 16.41 16.05 -2.93
N TYR A 295 15.37 15.49 -3.55
CA TYR A 295 15.45 14.20 -4.24
C TYR A 295 16.51 14.22 -5.33
N ARG A 296 16.47 15.21 -6.23
CA ARG A 296 17.45 15.34 -7.33
C ARG A 296 18.86 15.55 -6.83
N ALA A 297 19.04 16.31 -5.74
CA ALA A 297 20.34 16.53 -5.14
C ALA A 297 20.94 15.21 -4.59
N LEU A 298 20.12 14.40 -3.90
CA LEU A 298 20.56 13.16 -3.26
C LEU A 298 20.58 11.94 -4.20
N ALA A 299 19.81 11.96 -5.29
CA ALA A 299 19.70 10.89 -6.27
C ALA A 299 20.33 11.23 -7.62
N ARG A 300 21.23 12.22 -7.66
CA ARG A 300 21.94 12.67 -8.88
C ARG A 300 22.51 11.52 -9.74
N PRO A 301 23.14 10.47 -9.16
CA PRO A 301 23.62 9.33 -9.96
C PRO A 301 22.48 8.59 -10.69
N TYR A 302 21.30 8.45 -10.07
CA TYR A 302 20.15 7.80 -10.68
C TYR A 302 19.56 8.64 -11.81
N ASP A 303 19.49 9.96 -11.64
CA ASP A 303 19.05 10.88 -12.69
C ASP A 303 20.05 10.90 -13.87
N ALA A 304 21.36 10.82 -13.60
CA ALA A 304 22.41 10.72 -14.62
C ALA A 304 22.28 9.41 -15.42
N LEU A 305 22.08 8.28 -14.74
CA LEU A 305 21.81 6.99 -15.36
C LEU A 305 20.55 7.04 -16.25
N ALA A 306 19.47 7.65 -15.77
CA ALA A 306 18.24 7.82 -16.53
C ALA A 306 18.44 8.69 -17.78
N THR A 307 19.22 9.76 -17.67
CA THR A 307 19.59 10.62 -18.80
C THR A 307 20.42 9.86 -19.83
N ALA A 308 21.38 9.04 -19.39
CA ALA A 308 22.17 8.18 -20.25
C ALA A 308 21.29 7.15 -20.99
N PHE A 309 20.32 6.55 -20.30
CA PHE A 309 19.35 5.63 -20.89
C PHE A 309 18.53 6.31 -22.00
N ILE A 310 18.00 7.51 -21.74
CA ILE A 310 17.18 8.24 -22.72
C ILE A 310 18.00 8.68 -23.94
N SER A 311 19.29 8.97 -23.76
CA SER A 311 20.18 9.36 -24.85
C SER A 311 20.37 8.29 -25.94
N GLY A 312 19.98 7.03 -25.66
CA GLY A 312 20.03 5.93 -26.63
C GLY A 312 21.42 5.39 -26.91
N LYS A 313 22.45 5.80 -26.15
CA LYS A 313 23.85 5.35 -26.34
C LYS A 313 24.22 4.28 -25.31
N TRP A 314 24.44 3.05 -25.78
CA TRP A 314 24.80 1.90 -24.93
C TRP A 314 26.07 2.15 -24.11
N GLU A 315 27.14 2.63 -24.74
CA GLU A 315 28.43 2.85 -24.08
C GLU A 315 28.30 3.81 -22.90
N ARG A 316 27.65 4.96 -23.13
CA ARG A 316 27.39 5.96 -22.10
C ARG A 316 26.60 5.38 -20.92
N LEU A 317 25.57 4.58 -21.20
CA LEU A 317 24.75 3.96 -20.16
C LEU A 317 25.55 2.94 -19.34
N ARG A 318 26.36 2.11 -20.01
CA ARG A 318 27.24 1.14 -19.36
C ARG A 318 28.28 1.83 -18.48
N ASP A 319 28.92 2.87 -18.99
CA ASP A 319 29.98 3.58 -18.28
C ASP A 319 29.42 4.28 -17.03
N GLU A 320 28.24 4.91 -17.14
CA GLU A 320 27.54 5.50 -15.98
C GLU A 320 27.14 4.44 -14.94
N ALA A 321 26.66 3.28 -15.39
CA ALA A 321 26.34 2.16 -14.50
C ALA A 321 27.59 1.62 -13.77
N GLN A 322 28.74 1.60 -14.43
CA GLN A 322 30.02 1.18 -13.84
C GLN A 322 30.55 2.21 -12.84
N VAL A 323 30.50 3.50 -13.18
CA VAL A 323 30.94 4.59 -12.29
C VAL A 323 30.15 4.58 -10.98
N GLY A 324 28.85 4.30 -11.03
CA GLY A 324 28.00 4.25 -9.85
C GLY A 324 27.97 2.91 -9.10
N ASP A 325 28.75 1.89 -9.46
CA ASP A 325 28.62 0.52 -8.91
C ASP A 325 28.62 0.47 -7.37
N THR A 326 29.50 1.25 -6.73
CA THR A 326 29.56 1.36 -5.27
C THR A 326 28.28 1.95 -4.67
N ILE A 327 27.66 2.92 -5.35
CA ILE A 327 26.43 3.59 -4.94
C ILE A 327 25.26 2.62 -5.04
N TRP A 328 25.12 1.90 -6.14
CA TRP A 328 24.01 0.96 -6.35
C TRP A 328 24.05 -0.19 -5.34
N ARG A 329 25.24 -0.65 -4.95
CA ARG A 329 25.42 -1.69 -3.92
C ARG A 329 25.09 -1.16 -2.54
N THR A 330 25.55 0.04 -2.20
CA THR A 330 25.26 0.70 -0.90
C THR A 330 23.75 0.90 -0.73
N ASP A 331 23.07 1.32 -1.79
CA ASP A 331 21.62 1.53 -1.81
C ASP A 331 20.81 0.22 -1.98
N ASN A 332 21.46 -0.94 -2.14
CA ASN A 332 20.82 -2.23 -2.44
C ASN A 332 19.93 -2.24 -3.70
N ASN A 333 20.27 -1.41 -4.70
CA ASN A 333 19.53 -1.26 -5.95
C ASN A 333 20.26 -1.82 -7.18
N ASN A 334 21.47 -2.39 -7.01
CA ASN A 334 22.28 -2.93 -8.12
C ASN A 334 21.48 -3.90 -9.02
N GLY A 335 20.68 -4.79 -8.45
CA GLY A 335 19.85 -5.72 -9.23
C GLY A 335 18.85 -5.03 -10.16
N LEU A 336 18.31 -3.87 -9.77
CA LEU A 336 17.42 -3.07 -10.62
C LEU A 336 18.21 -2.36 -11.72
N VAL A 337 19.40 -1.84 -11.43
CA VAL A 337 20.29 -1.23 -12.43
C VAL A 337 20.69 -2.25 -13.51
N GLN A 338 21.04 -3.48 -13.11
CA GLN A 338 21.31 -4.56 -14.07
C GLN A 338 20.08 -4.87 -14.96
N GLN A 339 18.88 -4.86 -14.37
CA GLN A 339 17.65 -5.01 -15.16
C GLN A 339 17.42 -3.84 -16.12
N VAL A 340 17.80 -2.61 -15.76
CA VAL A 340 17.73 -1.44 -16.66
C VAL A 340 18.65 -1.63 -17.86
N LEU A 341 19.89 -2.09 -17.65
CA LEU A 341 20.83 -2.40 -18.75
C LEU A 341 20.28 -3.48 -19.69
N LEU A 342 19.69 -4.53 -19.13
CA LEU A 342 19.02 -5.57 -19.91
C LEU A 342 17.83 -5.00 -20.69
N SER A 343 16.94 -4.25 -20.02
CA SER A 343 15.76 -3.64 -20.62
C SER A 343 16.12 -2.68 -21.75
N PHE A 344 17.22 -1.93 -21.63
CA PHE A 344 17.73 -1.07 -22.69
C PHE A 344 18.02 -1.87 -23.98
N ARG A 345 18.78 -2.96 -23.87
CA ARG A 345 19.10 -3.84 -25.00
C ARG A 345 17.84 -4.47 -25.59
N LYS A 346 16.91 -4.91 -24.74
CA LYS A 346 15.61 -5.43 -25.19
C LYS A 346 14.85 -4.40 -26.01
N LYS A 347 14.74 -3.17 -25.50
CA LYS A 347 14.04 -2.07 -26.16
C LYS A 347 14.72 -1.70 -27.48
N ALA A 348 16.05 -1.73 -27.54
CA ALA A 348 16.79 -1.48 -28.79
C ALA A 348 16.46 -2.53 -29.86
N VAL A 349 16.46 -3.82 -29.53
CA VAL A 349 16.08 -4.90 -30.47
C VAL A 349 14.62 -4.78 -30.89
N ARG A 350 13.71 -4.50 -29.95
CA ARG A 350 12.29 -4.25 -30.26
C ARG A 350 12.09 -3.04 -31.17
N GLY A 351 12.87 -1.98 -30.96
CA GLY A 351 12.83 -0.76 -31.76
C GLY A 351 13.17 -0.98 -33.24
N LEU A 352 14.00 -1.97 -33.56
CA LEU A 352 14.28 -2.34 -34.97
C LEU A 352 13.02 -2.80 -35.71
N GLY A 353 12.07 -3.42 -35.02
CA GLY A 353 10.79 -3.85 -35.61
C GLY A 353 9.88 -2.72 -36.05
N ASN A 354 10.12 -1.49 -35.55
CA ASN A 354 9.36 -0.31 -35.99
C ASN A 354 9.80 0.18 -37.37
N THR A 355 11.02 -0.16 -37.80
CA THR A 355 11.60 0.31 -39.07
C THR A 355 11.85 -0.82 -40.05
N PHE A 356 12.06 -2.04 -39.57
CA PHE A 356 12.43 -3.20 -40.38
C PHE A 356 11.46 -4.36 -40.16
N ALA A 357 11.01 -4.98 -41.24
CA ALA A 357 10.25 -6.24 -41.17
C ALA A 357 11.17 -7.45 -40.91
N ALA A 358 12.41 -7.41 -41.39
CA ALA A 358 13.42 -8.41 -41.09
C ALA A 358 14.83 -7.79 -41.07
N VAL A 359 15.71 -8.29 -40.19
CA VAL A 359 17.07 -7.77 -39.97
C VAL A 359 18.03 -8.93 -39.77
N THR A 360 19.25 -8.87 -40.34
CA THR A 360 20.26 -9.91 -40.11
C THR A 360 20.75 -9.92 -38.66
N THR A 361 21.19 -11.06 -38.14
CA THR A 361 21.73 -11.16 -36.77
C THR A 361 22.98 -10.28 -36.56
N ALA A 362 23.80 -10.11 -37.60
CA ALA A 362 24.92 -9.18 -37.61
C ALA A 362 24.48 -7.71 -37.48
N ASP A 363 23.47 -7.30 -38.26
CA ASP A 363 22.89 -5.95 -38.16
C ASP A 363 22.21 -5.71 -36.80
N VAL A 364 21.56 -6.73 -36.21
CA VAL A 364 21.01 -6.62 -34.86
C VAL A 364 22.12 -6.37 -33.85
N SER A 365 23.22 -7.13 -33.93
CA SER A 365 24.37 -6.92 -33.03
C SER A 365 24.95 -5.51 -33.20
N GLN A 366 25.16 -5.06 -34.44
CA GLN A 366 25.75 -3.75 -34.72
C GLN A 366 24.83 -2.59 -34.31
N ARG A 367 23.56 -2.62 -34.71
CA ARG A 367 22.64 -1.47 -34.60
C ARG A 367 21.95 -1.38 -33.25
N ALA A 368 21.61 -2.52 -32.63
CA ALA A 368 20.89 -2.54 -31.35
C ALA A 368 21.79 -2.85 -30.15
N LEU A 369 22.86 -3.63 -30.35
CA LEU A 369 23.72 -4.12 -29.27
C LEU A 369 25.15 -3.55 -29.31
N SER A 370 25.43 -2.62 -30.23
CA SER A 370 26.73 -1.96 -30.41
C SER A 370 27.92 -2.94 -30.52
N ASN A 371 27.73 -4.06 -31.23
CA ASN A 371 28.72 -5.14 -31.38
C ASN A 371 29.23 -5.72 -30.05
N SER A 372 28.45 -5.62 -28.98
CA SER A 372 28.85 -6.18 -27.68
C SER A 372 28.77 -7.71 -27.59
N MET A 373 28.20 -8.37 -28.61
CA MET A 373 27.95 -9.81 -28.65
C MET A 373 28.32 -10.38 -30.02
N ASN A 374 28.85 -11.61 -30.02
CA ASN A 374 29.08 -12.35 -31.25
C ASN A 374 27.76 -12.75 -31.92
N VAL A 375 27.80 -13.17 -33.19
CA VAL A 375 26.61 -13.56 -33.96
C VAL A 375 25.82 -14.68 -33.26
N GLN A 376 26.52 -15.71 -32.77
CA GLN A 376 25.90 -16.83 -32.04
C GLN A 376 25.30 -16.42 -30.70
N GLU A 377 25.93 -15.49 -29.99
CA GLU A 377 25.40 -14.98 -28.71
C GLU A 377 24.17 -14.09 -28.96
N THR A 378 24.19 -13.33 -30.04
CA THR A 378 23.06 -12.51 -30.49
C THR A 378 21.87 -13.39 -30.85
N GLU A 379 22.08 -14.50 -31.56
CA GLU A 379 21.04 -15.50 -31.84
C GLU A 379 20.44 -16.08 -30.56
N ARG A 380 21.29 -16.55 -29.63
CA ARG A 380 20.82 -17.09 -28.34
C ARG A 380 20.04 -16.05 -27.54
N TYR A 381 20.48 -14.79 -27.57
CA TYR A 381 19.81 -13.68 -26.92
C TYR A 381 18.43 -13.42 -27.54
N ILE A 382 18.31 -13.38 -28.87
CA ILE A 382 17.04 -13.22 -29.58
C ILE A 382 16.07 -14.36 -29.25
N VAL A 383 16.54 -15.62 -29.27
CA VAL A 383 15.73 -16.79 -28.91
C VAL A 383 15.23 -16.69 -27.46
N ALA A 384 16.11 -16.29 -26.54
CA ALA A 384 15.73 -16.07 -25.14
C ALA A 384 14.69 -14.94 -24.99
N LEU A 385 14.77 -13.88 -25.80
CA LEU A 385 13.78 -12.80 -25.82
C LEU A 385 12.42 -13.27 -26.34
N ALA A 386 12.40 -14.06 -27.42
CA ALA A 386 11.18 -14.63 -27.97
C ALA A 386 10.47 -15.53 -26.95
N ALA A 387 11.22 -16.40 -26.27
CA ALA A 387 10.66 -17.34 -25.29
C ALA A 387 10.14 -16.67 -24.00
N GLN A 388 10.79 -15.60 -23.52
CA GLN A 388 10.43 -14.99 -22.23
C GLN A 388 9.26 -14.00 -22.30
N GLU A 389 9.07 -13.29 -23.41
CA GLU A 389 8.13 -12.16 -23.47
C GLU A 389 7.05 -12.32 -24.54
N GLY A 390 6.94 -13.48 -25.20
CA GLY A 390 6.00 -13.66 -26.31
C GLY A 390 6.27 -12.66 -27.43
N PHE A 391 7.54 -12.30 -27.63
CA PHE A 391 7.96 -11.37 -28.65
C PHE A 391 7.71 -12.04 -30.01
N SER A 392 6.73 -11.53 -30.76
CA SER A 392 6.31 -12.08 -32.07
C SER A 392 7.40 -11.91 -33.11
N THR A 393 8.45 -12.72 -32.98
CA THR A 393 9.60 -12.73 -33.86
C THR A 393 9.94 -14.15 -34.23
N SER A 394 10.28 -14.36 -35.49
CA SER A 394 10.75 -15.65 -36.00
C SER A 394 12.18 -15.50 -36.48
N LEU A 395 13.06 -16.39 -36.01
CA LEU A 395 14.42 -16.49 -36.49
C LEU A 395 14.43 -17.42 -37.71
N ILE A 396 14.84 -16.89 -38.86
CA ILE A 396 14.91 -17.60 -40.14
C ILE A 396 16.37 -17.84 -40.48
N HIS A 397 16.71 -19.07 -40.83
CA HIS A 397 18.05 -19.45 -41.31
C HIS A 397 17.99 -19.75 -42.82
N PRO A 398 18.17 -18.75 -43.69
CA PRO A 398 18.08 -18.93 -45.15
C PRO A 398 19.24 -19.75 -45.74
N SER A 399 20.37 -19.90 -45.03
CA SER A 399 21.51 -20.77 -45.39
C SER A 399 22.04 -21.51 -44.14
N LYS A 400 22.90 -22.52 -44.34
CA LYS A 400 23.69 -23.17 -43.28
C LYS A 400 24.75 -22.24 -42.68
N ASP A 401 25.02 -21.10 -43.31
CA ASP A 401 25.98 -20.11 -42.82
C ASP A 401 25.37 -19.28 -41.67
N PRO A 402 26.02 -19.23 -40.49
CA PRO A 402 25.49 -18.53 -39.31
C PRO A 402 25.38 -17.01 -39.49
N ASN A 403 26.09 -16.42 -40.46
CA ASN A 403 26.01 -14.99 -40.78
C ASN A 403 24.78 -14.61 -41.61
N THR A 404 24.00 -15.58 -42.10
CA THR A 404 22.80 -15.32 -42.92
C THR A 404 21.51 -15.37 -42.12
N SER A 405 21.58 -15.72 -40.84
CA SER A 405 20.41 -15.78 -39.96
C SER A 405 19.73 -14.41 -39.87
N MET A 406 18.41 -14.42 -39.99
CA MET A 406 17.59 -13.21 -40.03
C MET A 406 16.51 -13.26 -38.95
N LEU A 407 16.39 -12.17 -38.21
CA LEU A 407 15.30 -11.90 -37.31
C LEU A 407 14.14 -11.27 -38.10
N ARG A 408 13.02 -11.98 -38.22
CA ARG A 408 11.77 -11.46 -38.81
C ARG A 408 10.81 -11.02 -37.72
N PHE A 409 10.33 -9.78 -37.79
CA PHE A 409 9.30 -9.24 -36.92
C PHE A 409 7.92 -9.61 -37.48
N LEU A 410 7.11 -10.28 -36.67
CA LEU A 410 5.74 -10.65 -37.03
C LEU A 410 4.82 -9.51 -36.60
N THR A 411 4.30 -8.77 -37.57
CA THR A 411 3.28 -7.75 -37.34
C THR A 411 2.02 -8.44 -36.84
N GLY A 412 1.52 -8.06 -35.65
CA GLY A 412 0.40 -8.70 -34.95
C GLY A 412 -0.97 -8.52 -35.60
N GLY A 413 -1.12 -8.89 -36.87
CA GLY A 413 -2.35 -8.74 -37.66
C GLY A 413 -2.77 -9.97 -38.45
N GLN A 414 -2.13 -11.13 -38.27
CA GLN A 414 -2.61 -12.36 -38.90
C GLN A 414 -3.12 -13.31 -37.81
N SER A 415 -4.46 -13.39 -37.76
CA SER A 415 -5.29 -14.39 -37.09
C SER A 415 -5.16 -14.50 -35.57
N THR A 416 -5.67 -13.51 -34.85
CA THR A 416 -6.40 -13.81 -33.61
C THR A 416 -7.84 -14.09 -34.05
N GLU A 417 -8.18 -15.35 -34.32
CA GLU A 417 -9.58 -15.73 -34.21
C GLU A 417 -10.04 -15.32 -32.79
N PRO A 418 -11.24 -14.74 -32.63
CA PRO A 418 -11.77 -14.46 -31.30
C PRO A 418 -11.91 -15.81 -30.58
N SER A 419 -10.92 -16.16 -29.76
CA SER A 419 -10.98 -17.37 -28.96
C SER A 419 -11.93 -17.10 -27.79
N ILE A 420 -12.80 -18.07 -27.52
CA ILE A 420 -13.73 -18.03 -26.38
C ILE A 420 -12.95 -17.75 -25.07
N ASP A 421 -11.72 -18.26 -24.95
CA ASP A 421 -10.84 -18.01 -23.81
C ASP A 421 -10.45 -16.54 -23.64
N LEU A 422 -10.26 -15.81 -24.75
CA LEU A 422 -9.97 -14.37 -24.70
C LEU A 422 -11.20 -13.60 -24.26
N GLU A 423 -12.38 -13.93 -24.78
CA GLU A 423 -13.65 -13.29 -24.40
C GLU A 423 -13.97 -13.52 -22.92
N VAL A 424 -13.85 -14.75 -22.42
CA VAL A 424 -14.02 -15.10 -21.00
C VAL A 424 -13.02 -14.34 -20.13
N SER A 425 -11.76 -14.19 -20.57
CA SER A 425 -10.76 -13.41 -19.84
C SER A 425 -11.11 -11.91 -19.81
N LEU A 426 -11.64 -11.37 -20.91
CA LEU A 426 -12.06 -9.97 -21.00
C LEU A 426 -13.29 -9.71 -20.12
N GLU A 427 -14.29 -10.59 -20.14
CA GLU A 427 -15.48 -10.51 -19.30
C GLU A 427 -15.10 -10.50 -17.81
N LYS A 428 -14.23 -11.43 -17.39
CA LYS A 428 -13.72 -11.48 -16.02
C LYS A 428 -12.97 -10.21 -15.63
N GLN A 429 -12.22 -9.63 -16.55
CA GLN A 429 -11.53 -8.35 -16.31
C GLN A 429 -12.52 -7.20 -16.17
N LEU A 430 -13.55 -7.12 -17.02
CA LEU A 430 -14.60 -6.11 -16.96
C LEU A 430 -15.39 -6.19 -15.65
N GLN A 431 -15.78 -7.40 -15.24
CA GLN A 431 -16.47 -7.62 -13.96
C GLN A 431 -15.62 -7.15 -12.78
N SER A 432 -14.33 -7.48 -12.77
CA SER A 432 -13.40 -7.00 -11.72
C SER A 432 -13.22 -5.48 -11.72
N GLN A 433 -13.31 -4.81 -12.88
CA GLN A 433 -13.27 -3.34 -12.94
C GLN A 433 -14.59 -2.73 -12.46
N HIS A 434 -15.73 -3.34 -12.79
CA HIS A 434 -17.05 -2.90 -12.34
C HIS A 434 -17.14 -2.93 -10.81
N GLU A 435 -16.76 -4.04 -10.17
CA GLU A 435 -16.72 -4.16 -8.71
C GLU A 435 -15.85 -3.08 -8.04
N LYS A 436 -14.71 -2.72 -8.66
CA LYS A 436 -13.84 -1.64 -8.17
C LYS A 436 -14.47 -0.27 -8.31
N LEU A 437 -15.17 -0.02 -9.42
CA LEU A 437 -15.87 1.24 -9.65
C LEU A 437 -17.03 1.41 -8.67
N ASP A 438 -17.80 0.37 -8.41
CA ASP A 438 -18.88 0.41 -7.43
C ASP A 438 -18.35 0.72 -6.02
N LEU A 439 -17.26 0.04 -5.63
CA LEU A 439 -16.60 0.31 -4.36
C LEU A 439 -16.07 1.76 -4.30
N LEU A 440 -15.52 2.28 -5.39
CA LEU A 440 -15.05 3.67 -5.46
C LEU A 440 -16.22 4.66 -5.30
N ILE A 441 -17.34 4.43 -5.99
CA ILE A 441 -18.54 5.27 -5.90
C ILE A 441 -19.07 5.30 -4.46
N GLN A 442 -19.18 4.14 -3.82
CA GLN A 442 -19.63 4.05 -2.43
C GLN A 442 -18.69 4.82 -1.48
N ASN A 443 -17.38 4.72 -1.68
CA ASN A 443 -16.40 5.43 -0.85
C ASN A 443 -16.42 6.96 -1.09
N ILE A 444 -16.64 7.41 -2.32
CA ILE A 444 -16.81 8.84 -2.63
C ILE A 444 -18.05 9.38 -1.91
N GLN A 445 -19.19 8.70 -2.04
CA GLN A 445 -20.44 9.09 -1.36
C GLN A 445 -20.26 9.14 0.17
N THR A 446 -19.53 8.17 0.73
CA THR A 446 -19.22 8.13 2.17
C THR A 446 -18.31 9.30 2.56
N SER A 447 -17.32 9.63 1.73
CA SER A 447 -16.40 10.75 1.96
C SER A 447 -17.12 12.10 1.88
N ASP A 448 -18.04 12.28 0.93
CA ASP A 448 -18.83 13.50 0.79
C ASP A 448 -19.71 13.71 2.03
N ARG A 449 -20.43 12.68 2.48
CA ARG A 449 -21.22 12.74 3.73
C ARG A 449 -20.36 13.08 4.94
N LYS A 450 -19.13 12.55 5.00
CA LYS A 450 -18.18 12.86 6.08
C LYS A 450 -17.73 14.32 6.06
N LEU A 451 -17.48 14.87 4.88
CA LEU A 451 -17.15 16.29 4.72
C LEU A 451 -18.33 17.19 5.13
N GLU A 452 -19.56 16.83 4.76
CA GLU A 452 -20.78 17.57 5.15
C GLU A 452 -20.95 17.68 6.68
N LEU A 453 -20.59 16.62 7.40
CA LEU A 453 -20.70 16.56 8.86
C LEU A 453 -19.51 17.22 9.59
N THR A 454 -18.50 17.69 8.87
CA THR A 454 -17.31 18.31 9.47
C THR A 454 -17.61 19.72 9.95
N LYS A 455 -17.13 20.08 11.15
CA LYS A 455 -17.32 21.41 11.75
C LYS A 455 -16.83 22.56 10.86
N GLU A 456 -15.74 22.34 10.13
CA GLU A 456 -15.17 23.30 9.18
C GLU A 456 -16.12 23.61 8.04
N TYR A 457 -16.75 22.57 7.45
CA TYR A 457 -17.73 22.74 6.38
C TYR A 457 -18.99 23.46 6.88
N ILE A 458 -19.51 23.07 8.04
CA ILE A 458 -20.66 23.74 8.68
C ILE A 458 -20.30 25.22 8.98
N SER A 459 -19.09 25.48 9.46
CA SER A 459 -18.61 26.86 9.68
C SER A 459 -18.49 27.63 8.37
N HIS A 460 -18.02 26.99 7.30
CA HIS A 460 -17.91 27.61 5.98
C HIS A 460 -19.29 27.98 5.44
N LEU A 461 -20.28 27.08 5.53
CA LEU A 461 -21.67 27.37 5.15
C LEU A 461 -22.24 28.55 5.94
N ARG A 462 -22.03 28.60 7.26
CA ARG A 462 -22.45 29.74 8.09
C ARG A 462 -21.77 31.05 7.70
N LYS A 463 -20.48 31.01 7.36
CA LYS A 463 -19.73 32.19 6.88
C LYS A 463 -20.23 32.65 5.51
N ALA A 464 -20.50 31.73 4.59
CA ALA A 464 -21.05 32.01 3.28
C ALA A 464 -22.46 32.63 3.37
N GLN A 465 -23.33 32.07 4.23
CA GLN A 465 -24.65 32.63 4.48
C GLN A 465 -24.58 34.07 5.03
N LYS A 466 -23.71 34.32 6.01
CA LYS A 466 -23.49 35.69 6.52
C LYS A 466 -22.98 36.67 5.45
N ARG A 467 -22.13 36.20 4.52
CA ARG A 467 -21.66 37.02 3.38
C ARG A 467 -22.83 37.37 2.45
N ASN A 468 -23.71 36.41 2.17
CA ASN A 468 -24.90 36.63 1.34
C ASN A 468 -25.90 37.58 2.02
N ASP A 469 -26.14 37.41 3.33
CA ASP A 469 -27.01 38.30 4.11
C ASP A 469 -26.45 39.73 4.17
N ALA A 470 -25.12 39.86 4.32
CA ALA A 470 -24.44 41.16 4.29
C ALA A 470 -24.50 41.82 2.90
N ALA A 471 -24.37 41.06 1.81
CA ALA A 471 -24.52 41.56 0.44
C ALA A 471 -25.97 42.01 0.18
N ALA A 472 -26.96 41.20 0.56
CA ALA A 472 -28.38 41.55 0.45
C ALA A 472 -28.75 42.79 1.28
N SER A 473 -28.12 43.00 2.44
CA SER A 473 -28.32 44.21 3.26
C SER A 473 -27.67 45.47 2.67
N LYS A 474 -26.56 45.33 1.92
CA LYS A 474 -25.91 46.45 1.22
C LYS A 474 -26.68 46.89 -0.03
N ASP A 475 -27.33 45.96 -0.72
CA ASP A 475 -28.22 46.26 -1.86
C ASP A 475 -29.58 46.83 -1.42
N ALA A 476 -29.93 46.76 -0.13
CA ALA A 476 -31.17 47.31 0.43
C ALA A 476 -31.07 48.79 0.85
N VAL A 477 -29.90 49.44 0.72
CA VAL A 477 -29.76 50.89 0.89
C VAL A 477 -30.04 51.57 -0.45
N PRO A 478 -31.05 52.46 -0.59
CA PRO A 478 -31.32 53.13 -1.84
C PRO A 478 -30.21 54.15 -2.13
N SER A 479 -29.19 53.74 -2.89
CA SER A 479 -28.23 54.67 -3.48
C SER A 479 -28.88 55.35 -4.68
N PHE A 480 -29.34 56.58 -4.45
CA PHE A 480 -29.74 57.51 -5.48
C PHE A 480 -28.47 57.95 -6.25
N GLY A 481 -28.26 57.44 -7.46
CA GLY A 481 -27.16 57.90 -8.31
C GLY A 481 -26.74 56.87 -9.34
N GLY A 482 -27.30 56.97 -10.55
CA GLY A 482 -27.05 56.02 -11.63
C GLY A 482 -25.60 55.99 -12.11
N ARG A 483 -25.14 54.78 -12.45
CA ARG A 483 -24.27 54.49 -13.60
C ARG A 483 -24.24 52.98 -13.86
N LYS A 484 -24.55 52.60 -15.10
CA LYS A 484 -24.34 51.26 -15.65
C LYS A 484 -22.89 50.82 -15.42
N ARG A 485 -22.67 49.57 -15.00
CA ARG A 485 -21.40 48.88 -15.23
C ARG A 485 -21.63 47.41 -15.49
N GLU A 486 -20.87 46.94 -16.47
CA GLU A 486 -20.94 45.67 -17.17
C GLU A 486 -20.63 44.48 -16.26
N GLN A 487 -21.22 43.34 -16.59
CA GLN A 487 -20.88 42.03 -16.01
C GLN A 487 -19.44 41.68 -16.37
N ASN A 488 -18.50 41.91 -15.45
CA ASN A 488 -17.28 41.13 -15.35
C ASN A 488 -17.49 40.08 -14.26
N VAL A 489 -17.36 38.81 -14.65
CA VAL A 489 -17.25 37.68 -13.74
C VAL A 489 -15.82 37.71 -13.22
N ASP A 490 -15.59 38.40 -12.10
CA ASP A 490 -14.33 38.34 -11.36
C ASP A 490 -14.30 36.99 -10.63
N ILE A 491 -13.52 36.06 -11.17
CA ILE A 491 -13.04 34.87 -10.47
C ILE A 491 -11.84 35.35 -9.65
N ASP A 492 -12.09 35.79 -8.42
CA ASP A 492 -11.01 36.23 -7.53
C ASP A 492 -10.23 35.02 -7.00
N GLU A 493 -9.03 34.88 -7.54
CA GLU A 493 -7.85 34.26 -6.94
C GLU A 493 -7.46 34.97 -5.64
N ASP A 494 -8.03 34.59 -4.50
CA ASP A 494 -7.45 34.97 -3.20
C ASP A 494 -6.67 33.78 -2.60
N MET A 495 -5.41 33.76 -3.02
CA MET A 495 -4.31 33.09 -2.35
C MET A 495 -4.07 33.64 -0.93
N MET A 496 -3.68 32.74 -0.04
CA MET A 496 -2.60 32.95 0.93
C MET A 496 -2.69 34.20 1.81
N ASP A 497 -3.36 34.07 2.96
CA ASP A 497 -2.96 34.79 4.17
C ASP A 497 -3.49 34.04 5.39
N GLU A 498 -2.64 33.22 6.02
CA GLU A 498 -2.71 32.87 7.45
C GLU A 498 -1.46 32.05 7.83
N LEU A 499 -0.30 32.71 7.83
CA LEU A 499 0.86 32.33 8.63
C LEU A 499 1.58 33.61 9.10
N GLN A 500 1.20 34.08 10.29
CA GLN A 500 2.12 34.73 11.22
C GLN A 500 2.31 33.83 12.43
#